data_AF-A0A496AZ50-F1
#
_entry.id   AF-A0A496AZ50-F1
#
_cell.length_a   1.000
_cell.length_b   1.000
_cell.length_c   1.000
_cell.angle_alpha   90.00
_cell.angle_beta   90.00
_cell.angle_gamma   90.00
#
_symmetry.space_group_name_H-M   'P 1'
#
loop_
_entity.id
_entity.type
_entity.pdbx_description
1 polymer ?
#
loop_
_entity_poly.entity_id
_entity_poly.type
_entity_poly.pdbx_seq_one_letter_code
_entity_poly.pdbx_strand_id
1 'polypeptide(L)'
;MKRYFFIILCLVLAAGFVLDGIPAKKEIRVWGGKANDFTDSDGNVWYGGQKEKQEWGGWIEKLPRTAEVRTLTADAKKLAKEEGYDEDLFYAVSWAAFPDVVKVDLNTGKGVFDVTYLVGEHWSPNNRGFDIMIEDEIVEALYVTPGKDEIDIKRYEAIEVKDTVMSLVFAGNAKTGKGDLNAMFSGIEVVPSKLAVDPKQKLTTTWGTLKENRRD
;
A
#
# COMPACT_ATOMS: atom_id res chain seq x y z
N MET A 1 -9.91 -36.48 -52.07
CA MET A 1 -8.84 -36.16 -51.10
C MET A 1 -8.46 -34.68 -51.17
N LYS A 2 -9.28 -33.76 -50.63
CA LYS A 2 -8.97 -32.30 -50.63
C LYS A 2 -9.90 -31.48 -49.70
N ARG A 3 -10.50 -32.11 -48.68
CA ARG A 3 -11.49 -31.46 -47.80
C ARG A 3 -11.24 -31.62 -46.29
N TYR A 4 -10.22 -32.38 -45.88
CA TYR A 4 -9.90 -32.58 -44.46
C TYR A 4 -8.64 -31.83 -43.98
N PHE A 5 -7.92 -31.16 -44.88
CA PHE A 5 -6.68 -30.46 -44.51
C PHE A 5 -6.88 -29.05 -43.94
N PHE A 6 -8.09 -28.49 -44.09
CA PHE A 6 -8.38 -27.11 -43.64
C PHE A 6 -8.92 -27.01 -42.21
N ILE A 7 -9.33 -28.12 -41.60
CA ILE A 7 -9.92 -28.10 -40.25
C ILE A 7 -8.84 -28.24 -39.15
N ILE A 8 -7.69 -28.84 -39.47
CA ILE A 8 -6.59 -29.01 -38.50
C ILE A 8 -5.79 -27.71 -38.33
N LEU A 9 -5.79 -26.80 -39.32
CA LEU A 9 -5.08 -25.52 -39.21
C LEU A 9 -5.81 -24.48 -38.34
N CYS A 10 -7.13 -24.60 -38.16
CA CYS A 10 -7.91 -23.70 -37.28
C CYS A 10 -7.83 -24.10 -35.80
N LEU A 11 -7.48 -25.35 -35.47
CA LEU A 11 -7.34 -25.79 -34.08
C LEU A 11 -5.95 -25.48 -33.48
N VAL A 12 -4.95 -25.17 -34.29
CA VAL A 12 -3.60 -24.79 -33.82
C VAL A 12 -3.50 -23.29 -33.51
N LEU A 13 -4.47 -22.46 -33.94
CA LEU A 13 -4.51 -21.02 -33.64
C LEU A 13 -5.29 -20.66 -32.36
N ALA A 14 -5.92 -21.62 -31.69
CA ALA A 14 -6.65 -21.40 -30.44
C ALA A 14 -5.88 -21.83 -29.18
N ALA A 15 -4.60 -22.19 -29.32
CA ALA A 15 -3.66 -22.36 -28.22
C ALA A 15 -2.76 -21.12 -28.06
N GLY A 16 -3.30 -19.94 -28.38
CA GLY A 16 -2.80 -18.71 -27.79
C GLY A 16 -3.02 -18.85 -26.29
N PHE A 17 -2.00 -19.34 -25.60
CA PHE A 17 -1.85 -19.14 -24.18
C PHE A 17 -2.16 -17.67 -23.94
N VAL A 18 -3.35 -17.38 -23.43
CA VAL A 18 -3.58 -16.19 -22.63
C VAL A 18 -2.70 -16.45 -21.41
N LEU A 19 -1.42 -16.14 -21.56
CA LEU A 19 -0.63 -15.62 -20.46
C LEU A 19 -1.40 -14.37 -20.07
N ASP A 20 -2.44 -14.54 -19.24
CA ASP A 20 -2.99 -13.45 -18.45
C ASP A 20 -1.76 -12.82 -17.83
N GLY A 21 -1.37 -11.68 -18.40
CA GLY A 21 -0.15 -10.99 -18.04
C GLY A 21 -0.25 -10.79 -16.54
N ILE A 22 0.61 -11.47 -15.78
CA ILE A 22 0.68 -11.25 -14.34
C ILE A 22 0.82 -9.74 -14.20
N PRO A 23 -0.16 -9.05 -13.58
CA PRO A 23 -0.11 -7.60 -13.48
C PRO A 23 1.23 -7.27 -12.84
N ALA A 24 2.01 -6.39 -13.49
CA ALA A 24 3.31 -5.99 -12.96
C ALA A 24 3.12 -5.54 -11.50
N LYS A 25 3.98 -5.98 -10.59
CA LYS A 25 3.96 -5.50 -9.21
C LYS A 25 4.19 -4.00 -9.25
N LYS A 26 3.20 -3.21 -8.86
CA LYS A 26 3.26 -1.74 -8.92
C LYS A 26 3.69 -1.20 -7.56
N GLU A 27 4.58 -0.22 -7.59
CA GLU A 27 4.74 0.70 -6.47
C GLU A 27 3.59 1.70 -6.49
N ILE A 28 2.92 1.87 -5.36
CA ILE A 28 1.77 2.77 -5.24
C ILE A 28 1.93 3.59 -3.98
N ARG A 29 1.83 4.91 -4.11
CA ARG A 29 1.95 5.87 -3.02
C ARG A 29 0.72 6.77 -2.99
N VAL A 30 0.16 7.01 -1.83
CA VAL A 30 -1.06 7.80 -1.64
C VAL A 30 -0.81 8.90 -0.63
N TRP A 31 -1.11 10.14 -1.00
CA TRP A 31 -1.06 11.32 -0.12
C TRP A 31 -2.45 11.62 0.45
N GLY A 32 -2.61 11.38 1.75
CA GLY A 32 -3.84 11.62 2.49
C GLY A 32 -4.27 13.08 2.49
N GLY A 33 -5.59 13.32 2.53
CA GLY A 33 -6.17 14.65 2.64
C GLY A 33 -6.06 15.54 1.40
N LYS A 34 -5.36 15.12 0.35
CA LYS A 34 -5.16 15.91 -0.88
C LYS A 34 -5.87 15.31 -2.09
N ALA A 35 -6.35 16.19 -2.97
CA ALA A 35 -6.97 15.82 -4.24
C ALA A 35 -5.98 15.79 -5.40
N ASN A 36 -4.91 16.57 -5.33
CA ASN A 36 -3.89 16.62 -6.37
C ASN A 36 -2.76 15.65 -6.04
N ASP A 37 -2.13 15.14 -7.10
CA ASP A 37 -0.94 14.32 -6.96
C ASP A 37 0.26 15.21 -6.61
N PHE A 38 1.25 14.62 -5.94
CA PHE A 38 2.48 15.26 -5.51
C PHE A 38 3.67 14.46 -6.01
N THR A 39 4.74 15.15 -6.40
CA THR A 39 6.01 14.52 -6.73
C THR A 39 7.02 14.92 -5.68
N ASP A 40 7.52 13.93 -4.94
CA ASP A 40 8.49 14.18 -3.87
C ASP A 40 9.88 14.49 -4.43
N SER A 41 10.79 14.87 -3.53
CA SER A 41 12.17 15.23 -3.87
C SER A 41 12.98 14.10 -4.50
N ASP A 42 12.57 12.85 -4.34
CA ASP A 42 13.15 11.66 -4.96
C ASP A 42 12.52 11.33 -6.34
N GLY A 43 11.52 12.10 -6.75
CA GLY A 43 10.83 11.93 -8.03
C GLY A 43 9.71 10.90 -8.01
N ASN A 44 9.31 10.39 -6.85
CA ASN A 44 8.18 9.49 -6.73
C ASN A 44 6.86 10.25 -6.80
N VAL A 45 5.87 9.65 -7.47
CA VAL A 45 4.52 10.20 -7.54
C VAL A 45 3.68 9.64 -6.38
N TRP A 46 3.14 10.55 -5.59
CA TRP A 46 2.15 10.31 -4.55
C TRP A 46 0.76 10.72 -5.08
N TYR A 47 -0.13 9.75 -5.24
CA TYR A 47 -1.48 10.03 -5.73
C TYR A 47 -2.32 10.71 -4.65
N GLY A 48 -3.10 11.73 -5.03
CA GLY A 48 -4.01 12.40 -4.11
C GLY A 48 -5.08 11.43 -3.58
N GLY A 49 -5.13 11.24 -2.27
CA GLY A 49 -6.02 10.30 -1.57
C GLY A 49 -7.50 10.68 -1.56
N GLN A 50 -7.88 11.84 -2.09
CA GLN A 50 -9.28 12.29 -2.22
C GLN A 50 -9.91 11.89 -3.56
N LYS A 51 -9.55 10.70 -4.09
CA LYS A 51 -10.06 10.13 -5.36
C LYS A 51 -10.66 8.74 -5.14
N GLU A 52 -11.87 8.53 -5.67
CA GLU A 52 -12.54 7.22 -5.64
C GLU A 52 -12.02 6.35 -6.78
N LYS A 53 -11.70 5.07 -6.52
CA LYS A 53 -11.55 4.00 -7.54
C LYS A 53 -10.88 4.44 -8.86
N GLN A 54 -9.60 4.76 -8.81
CA GLN A 54 -8.76 5.04 -9.97
C GLN A 54 -8.09 3.76 -10.48
N GLU A 55 -7.36 3.84 -11.60
CA GLU A 55 -6.56 2.71 -12.11
C GLU A 55 -5.51 2.20 -11.11
N TRP A 56 -4.96 3.08 -10.28
CA TRP A 56 -4.03 2.71 -9.20
C TRP A 56 -4.75 2.30 -7.91
N GLY A 57 -6.05 2.56 -7.79
CA GLY A 57 -6.80 2.39 -6.54
C GLY A 57 -7.46 3.68 -6.06
N GLY A 58 -7.82 3.74 -4.79
CA GLY A 58 -8.45 4.91 -4.18
C GLY A 58 -9.27 4.53 -2.97
N TRP A 59 -9.96 5.51 -2.39
CA TRP A 59 -10.89 5.20 -1.31
C TRP A 59 -12.06 4.37 -1.82
N ILE A 60 -12.60 3.53 -0.93
CA ILE A 60 -13.80 2.74 -1.17
C ILE A 60 -14.82 3.00 -0.07
N GLU A 61 -16.09 2.71 -0.38
CA GLU A 61 -17.27 2.90 0.48
C GLU A 61 -17.59 4.35 0.84
N LYS A 62 -16.63 5.09 1.41
CA LYS A 62 -16.84 6.45 1.91
C LYS A 62 -15.62 7.34 1.68
N LEU A 63 -15.86 8.53 1.12
CA LEU A 63 -14.85 9.58 1.00
C LEU A 63 -14.29 9.95 2.38
N PRO A 64 -12.97 9.79 2.63
CA PRO A 64 -12.35 10.23 3.86
C PRO A 64 -12.44 11.75 3.99
N ARG A 65 -12.68 12.23 5.20
CA ARG A 65 -12.60 13.66 5.54
C ARG A 65 -11.15 14.11 5.49
N THR A 66 -10.94 15.42 5.39
CA THR A 66 -9.61 16.01 5.35
C THR A 66 -9.32 16.83 6.61
N ALA A 67 -8.05 16.91 6.97
CA ALA A 67 -7.54 17.84 7.97
C ALA A 67 -6.11 18.26 7.61
N GLU A 68 -5.66 19.37 8.20
CA GLU A 68 -4.32 19.92 8.00
C GLU A 68 -3.57 19.95 9.33
N VAL A 69 -2.35 19.43 9.32
CA VAL A 69 -1.38 19.71 10.37
C VAL A 69 -0.86 21.12 10.10
N ARG A 70 -0.96 22.04 11.07
CA ARG A 70 -0.57 23.44 10.84
C ARG A 70 0.92 23.68 11.01
N THR A 71 1.57 22.86 11.83
CA THR A 71 2.98 23.00 12.19
C THR A 71 3.52 21.61 12.53
N LEU A 72 4.78 21.35 12.22
CA LEU A 72 5.48 20.16 12.70
C LEU A 72 6.55 20.58 13.69
N THR A 73 6.75 19.78 14.74
CA THR A 73 7.87 19.97 15.67
C THR A 73 9.21 19.78 14.96
N ALA A 74 10.29 20.31 15.52
CA ALA A 74 11.63 20.13 14.95
C ALA A 74 12.03 18.64 14.88
N ASP A 75 11.65 17.86 15.89
CA ASP A 75 11.92 16.43 15.94
C ASP A 75 11.13 15.66 14.88
N ALA A 76 9.86 16.04 14.64
CA ALA A 76 9.06 15.46 13.56
C ALA A 76 9.68 15.72 12.18
N LYS A 77 10.10 16.95 11.91
CA LYS A 77 10.78 17.31 10.65
C LYS A 77 12.08 16.54 10.46
N LYS A 78 12.87 16.42 11.55
CA LYS A 78 14.11 15.66 11.56
C LYS A 78 13.83 14.18 11.25
N LEU A 79 12.83 13.59 11.89
CA LEU A 79 12.43 12.21 11.66
C LEU A 79 12.00 11.98 10.20
N ALA A 80 11.16 12.84 9.63
CA ALA A 80 10.75 12.74 8.22
C ALA A 80 11.98 12.68 7.29
N LYS A 81 12.93 13.59 7.49
CA LYS A 81 14.16 13.66 6.71
C LYS A 81 15.06 12.43 6.90
N GLU A 82 15.23 11.97 8.13
CA GLU A 82 16.04 10.78 8.44
C GLU A 82 15.46 9.52 7.79
N GLU A 83 14.13 9.46 7.69
CA GLU A 83 13.39 8.35 7.07
C GLU A 83 13.22 8.51 5.54
N GLY A 84 13.72 9.60 4.96
CA GLY A 84 13.71 9.83 3.51
C GLY A 84 12.37 10.33 2.95
N TYR A 85 11.54 10.99 3.76
CA TYR A 85 10.25 11.53 3.33
C TYR A 85 10.23 13.07 3.34
N ASP A 86 9.57 13.66 2.35
CA ASP A 86 9.29 15.09 2.32
C ASP A 86 8.30 15.47 3.42
N GLU A 87 8.58 16.56 4.15
CA GLU A 87 7.71 17.06 5.24
C GLU A 87 6.28 17.34 4.74
N ASP A 88 6.13 17.72 3.46
CA ASP A 88 4.86 18.01 2.79
C ASP A 88 3.83 16.88 2.94
N LEU A 89 4.29 15.63 2.97
CA LEU A 89 3.43 14.46 3.13
C LEU A 89 2.65 14.49 4.46
N PHE A 90 3.26 15.04 5.52
CA PHE A 90 2.70 15.02 6.87
C PHE A 90 1.79 16.20 7.18
N TYR A 91 1.71 17.22 6.31
CA TYR A 91 0.85 18.39 6.54
C TYR A 91 -0.62 18.17 6.17
N ALA A 92 -0.97 17.04 5.54
CA ALA A 92 -2.33 16.69 5.18
C ALA A 92 -2.72 15.30 5.69
N VAL A 93 -4.01 15.15 5.99
CA VAL A 93 -4.55 13.94 6.61
C VAL A 93 -5.89 13.57 5.99
N SER A 94 -6.05 12.29 5.64
CA SER A 94 -7.34 11.65 5.42
C SER A 94 -7.81 11.01 6.74
N TRP A 95 -9.06 11.22 7.14
CA TRP A 95 -9.61 10.66 8.38
C TRP A 95 -11.09 10.28 8.28
N ALA A 96 -11.56 9.42 9.18
CA ALA A 96 -12.96 9.04 9.29
C ALA A 96 -13.50 9.30 10.70
N ALA A 97 -14.75 9.76 10.79
CA ALA A 97 -15.39 9.97 12.08
C ALA A 97 -15.89 8.64 12.63
N PHE A 98 -15.40 8.20 13.78
CA PHE A 98 -15.86 6.97 14.42
C PHE A 98 -17.40 6.96 14.56
N PRO A 99 -18.10 5.87 14.22
CA PRO A 99 -17.59 4.52 13.91
C PRO A 99 -17.26 4.25 12.44
N ASP A 100 -17.24 5.27 11.58
CA ASP A 100 -16.75 5.09 10.21
C ASP A 100 -15.26 4.71 10.21
N VAL A 101 -14.85 4.08 9.12
CA VAL A 101 -13.47 3.66 8.88
C VAL A 101 -12.92 4.37 7.65
N VAL A 102 -11.59 4.45 7.57
CA VAL A 102 -10.92 4.80 6.32
C VAL A 102 -10.59 3.50 5.61
N LYS A 103 -11.08 3.34 4.38
CA LYS A 103 -10.79 2.18 3.53
C LYS A 103 -10.19 2.62 2.20
N VAL A 104 -9.10 1.97 1.82
CA VAL A 104 -8.37 2.23 0.57
C VAL A 104 -8.04 0.89 -0.08
N ASP A 105 -8.40 0.76 -1.34
CA ASP A 105 -7.99 -0.38 -2.18
C ASP A 105 -6.95 0.11 -3.17
N LEU A 106 -5.84 -0.64 -3.31
CA LEU A 106 -4.73 -0.31 -4.20
C LEU A 106 -4.51 -1.44 -5.20
N ASN A 107 -4.50 -1.13 -6.50
CA ASN A 107 -4.33 -2.12 -7.58
C ASN A 107 -2.86 -2.51 -7.77
N THR A 108 -2.26 -3.14 -6.75
CA THR A 108 -0.82 -3.48 -6.66
C THR A 108 -0.40 -4.61 -7.58
N GLY A 109 -1.33 -5.47 -8.00
CA GLY A 109 -1.03 -6.77 -8.59
C GLY A 109 -0.79 -7.84 -7.52
N LYS A 110 -0.67 -9.11 -7.94
CA LYS A 110 -0.40 -10.22 -7.03
C LYS A 110 1.07 -10.21 -6.62
N GLY A 111 1.35 -10.48 -5.36
CA GLY A 111 2.72 -10.58 -4.90
C GLY A 111 2.89 -10.36 -3.41
N VAL A 112 4.13 -10.13 -3.03
CA VAL A 112 4.52 -9.80 -1.66
C VAL A 112 5.05 -8.37 -1.65
N PHE A 113 4.56 -7.56 -0.74
CA PHE A 113 4.78 -6.12 -0.67
C PHE A 113 5.17 -5.69 0.74
N ASP A 114 5.94 -4.60 0.83
CA ASP A 114 6.17 -3.89 2.08
C ASP A 114 5.30 -2.62 2.06
N VAL A 115 4.68 -2.31 3.19
CA VAL A 115 3.77 -1.17 3.36
C VAL A 115 4.34 -0.23 4.41
N THR A 116 4.53 1.03 4.04
CA THR A 116 4.84 2.10 4.99
C THR A 116 3.59 2.96 5.22
N TYR A 117 3.19 3.06 6.49
CA TYR A 117 2.15 3.95 6.96
C TYR A 117 2.77 5.22 7.54
N LEU A 118 2.29 6.38 7.10
CA LEU A 118 2.75 7.70 7.53
C LEU A 118 1.60 8.47 8.17
N VAL A 119 1.86 9.13 9.28
CA VAL A 119 0.87 10.02 9.93
C VAL A 119 1.53 11.27 10.49
N GLY A 120 0.91 12.42 10.21
CA GLY A 120 1.12 13.68 10.93
C GLY A 120 -0.11 14.01 11.75
N GLU A 121 0.07 14.23 13.05
CA GLU A 121 -1.06 14.42 13.97
C GLU A 121 -1.49 15.90 14.04
N HIS A 122 -2.64 16.20 13.43
CA HIS A 122 -3.20 17.55 13.40
C HIS A 122 -3.89 17.96 14.71
N TRP A 123 -4.32 16.99 15.52
CA TRP A 123 -5.16 17.22 16.69
C TRP A 123 -5.05 16.09 17.71
N SER A 124 -4.71 16.39 18.97
CA SER A 124 -4.50 15.32 19.96
C SER A 124 -4.86 15.74 21.40
N PRO A 125 -6.13 15.65 21.82
CA PRO A 125 -6.50 15.93 23.21
C PRO A 125 -6.44 14.72 24.16
N ASN A 126 -5.92 13.56 23.72
CA ASN A 126 -4.99 12.65 24.43
C ASN A 126 -4.78 11.38 23.59
N ASN A 127 -4.61 11.67 22.29
CA ASN A 127 -4.28 10.87 21.12
C ASN A 127 -5.33 9.88 20.63
N ARG A 128 -5.13 9.41 19.40
CA ARG A 128 -6.12 8.62 18.65
C ARG A 128 -5.83 7.15 18.71
N GLY A 129 -6.85 6.35 18.96
CA GLY A 129 -6.75 4.90 19.07
C GLY A 129 -7.47 4.17 17.94
N PHE A 130 -6.74 3.38 17.16
CA PHE A 130 -7.31 2.56 16.09
C PHE A 130 -6.47 1.31 15.80
N ASP A 131 -7.05 0.38 15.07
CA ASP A 131 -6.32 -0.74 14.47
C ASP A 131 -5.97 -0.40 13.02
N ILE A 132 -4.83 -0.92 12.55
CA ILE A 132 -4.43 -0.90 11.15
C ILE A 132 -4.56 -2.31 10.62
N MET A 133 -5.34 -2.47 9.56
CA MET A 133 -5.56 -3.74 8.89
C MET A 133 -5.08 -3.67 7.45
N ILE A 134 -4.42 -4.73 6.98
CA ILE A 134 -3.99 -4.89 5.61
C ILE A 134 -4.35 -6.32 5.19
N GLU A 135 -4.98 -6.49 4.03
CA GLU A 135 -5.46 -7.80 3.54
C GLU A 135 -6.34 -8.55 4.57
N ASP A 136 -7.28 -7.84 5.18
CA ASP A 136 -8.19 -8.32 6.25
C ASP A 136 -7.50 -8.80 7.55
N GLU A 137 -6.19 -8.66 7.68
CA GLU A 137 -5.42 -8.99 8.89
C GLU A 137 -5.09 -7.73 9.69
N ILE A 138 -5.25 -7.78 11.02
CA ILE A 138 -4.79 -6.70 11.91
C ILE A 138 -3.27 -6.77 12.00
N VAL A 139 -2.58 -5.85 11.30
CA VAL A 139 -1.12 -5.77 11.29
C VAL A 139 -0.56 -4.90 12.41
N GLU A 140 -1.37 -3.97 12.93
CA GLU A 140 -1.05 -3.18 14.13
C GLU A 140 -2.32 -3.02 14.96
N ALA A 141 -2.34 -3.67 16.11
CA ALA A 141 -3.46 -3.64 17.03
C ALA A 141 -3.27 -2.53 18.07
N LEU A 142 -4.35 -1.84 18.43
CA LEU A 142 -4.35 -0.81 19.47
C LEU A 142 -3.33 0.31 19.20
N TYR A 143 -3.10 0.66 17.94
CA TYR A 143 -2.23 1.75 17.56
C TYR A 143 -2.70 3.07 18.18
N VAL A 144 -1.73 3.87 18.63
CA VAL A 144 -1.97 5.21 19.17
C VAL A 144 -1.11 6.22 18.42
N THR A 145 -1.73 7.25 17.86
CA THR A 145 -1.02 8.34 17.17
C THR A 145 -0.07 9.09 18.09
N PRO A 146 0.98 9.76 17.54
CA PRO A 146 1.86 10.61 18.33
C PRO A 146 1.14 11.89 18.82
N GLY A 147 1.84 12.75 19.55
CA GLY A 147 1.30 14.02 20.03
C GLY A 147 0.93 14.98 18.90
N LYS A 148 0.19 16.05 19.22
CA LYS A 148 -0.14 17.09 18.24
C LYS A 148 1.15 17.67 17.64
N ASP A 149 1.16 17.88 16.32
CA ASP A 149 2.28 18.40 15.52
C ASP A 149 3.48 17.43 15.41
N GLU A 150 3.33 16.20 15.88
CA GLU A 150 4.32 15.13 15.73
C GLU A 150 3.95 14.18 14.58
N ILE A 151 4.91 13.35 14.18
CA ILE A 151 4.71 12.33 13.15
C ILE A 151 5.07 10.95 13.68
N ASP A 152 4.55 9.93 13.01
CA ASP A 152 4.95 8.55 13.21
C ASP A 152 4.95 7.82 11.86
N ILE A 153 5.84 6.84 11.75
CA ILE A 153 6.14 6.09 10.53
C ILE A 153 6.20 4.62 10.93
N LYS A 154 5.30 3.81 10.38
CA LYS A 154 5.23 2.36 10.63
C LYS A 154 5.50 1.58 9.36
N ARG A 155 6.21 0.46 9.47
CA ARG A 155 6.54 -0.42 8.34
C ARG A 155 6.03 -1.83 8.62
N TYR A 156 5.34 -2.38 7.63
CA TYR A 156 4.81 -3.74 7.64
C TYR A 156 5.40 -4.47 6.46
N GLU A 157 6.19 -5.51 6.74
CA GLU A 157 6.94 -6.24 5.72
C GLU A 157 6.20 -7.52 5.31
N ALA A 158 6.48 -7.96 4.08
CA ALA A 158 6.07 -9.26 3.57
C ALA A 158 4.54 -9.51 3.55
N ILE A 159 3.75 -8.49 3.23
CA ILE A 159 2.30 -8.59 3.04
C ILE A 159 2.00 -9.29 1.72
N GLU A 160 1.27 -10.41 1.76
CA GLU A 160 0.86 -11.18 0.58
C GLU A 160 -0.48 -10.71 0.02
N VAL A 161 -0.49 -10.24 -1.23
CA VAL A 161 -1.69 -9.86 -1.98
C VAL A 161 -2.06 -10.97 -2.96
N LYS A 162 -3.26 -11.55 -2.78
CA LYS A 162 -3.69 -12.78 -3.50
C LYS A 162 -4.52 -12.51 -4.77
N ASP A 163 -5.31 -11.44 -4.78
CA ASP A 163 -6.34 -11.16 -5.78
C ASP A 163 -6.09 -9.88 -6.59
N THR A 164 -4.87 -9.34 -6.54
CA THR A 164 -4.35 -8.14 -7.24
C THR A 164 -4.65 -6.79 -6.60
N VAL A 165 -5.50 -6.76 -5.59
CA VAL A 165 -5.86 -5.54 -4.88
C VAL A 165 -5.36 -5.66 -3.45
N MET A 166 -4.54 -4.71 -3.01
CA MET A 166 -4.24 -4.58 -1.59
C MET A 166 -5.33 -3.75 -0.91
N SER A 167 -6.00 -4.32 0.08
CA SER A 167 -6.96 -3.59 0.91
C SER A 167 -6.33 -3.10 2.20
N LEU A 168 -6.51 -1.81 2.50
CA LEU A 168 -6.07 -1.18 3.74
C LEU A 168 -7.27 -0.58 4.46
N VAL A 169 -7.37 -0.87 5.76
CA VAL A 169 -8.46 -0.38 6.61
C VAL A 169 -7.90 0.18 7.90
N PHE A 170 -8.32 1.39 8.25
CA PHE A 170 -8.01 2.04 9.51
C PHE A 170 -9.30 2.21 10.31
N ALA A 171 -9.38 1.59 11.47
CA ALA A 171 -10.63 1.46 12.22
C ALA A 171 -10.47 1.82 13.71
N GLY A 172 -11.22 2.83 14.16
CA GLY A 172 -11.21 3.28 15.55
C GLY A 172 -11.46 2.15 16.55
N ASN A 173 -10.64 2.07 17.60
CA ASN A 173 -10.70 1.00 18.58
C ASN A 173 -10.74 1.53 20.02
N ALA A 174 -11.91 1.42 20.66
CA ALA A 174 -12.12 1.88 22.03
C ALA A 174 -11.25 1.15 23.08
N LYS A 175 -10.73 -0.05 22.77
CA LYS A 175 -9.84 -0.81 23.68
C LYS A 175 -8.48 -0.15 23.88
N THR A 176 -8.10 0.81 23.04
CA THR A 176 -6.89 1.61 23.21
C THR A 176 -6.91 2.45 24.49
N GLY A 177 -8.09 2.71 25.05
CA GLY A 177 -8.25 3.62 26.19
C GLY A 177 -7.94 5.08 25.87
N LYS A 178 -7.87 5.43 24.58
CA LYS A 178 -7.55 6.77 24.09
C LYS A 178 -8.80 7.56 23.74
N GLY A 179 -8.67 8.89 23.77
CA GLY A 179 -9.81 9.80 23.79
C GLY A 179 -10.47 10.01 22.43
N ASP A 180 -9.71 9.96 21.35
CA ASP A 180 -10.22 10.11 19.99
C ASP A 180 -10.10 8.77 19.25
N LEU A 181 -11.12 8.36 18.50
CA LEU A 181 -11.15 7.09 17.77
C LEU A 181 -11.23 7.31 16.25
N ASN A 182 -11.06 8.54 15.81
CA ASN A 182 -11.09 8.90 14.40
C ASN A 182 -9.81 8.41 13.72
N ALA A 183 -9.91 7.29 13.01
CA ALA A 183 -8.77 6.70 12.31
C ALA A 183 -8.32 7.61 11.16
N MET A 184 -7.00 7.65 10.91
CA MET A 184 -6.41 8.60 9.96
C MET A 184 -5.10 8.12 9.35
N PHE A 185 -4.70 8.75 8.24
CA PHE A 185 -3.38 8.60 7.64
C PHE A 185 -2.97 9.89 6.89
N SER A 186 -1.67 10.15 6.83
CA SER A 186 -1.08 11.21 6.00
C SER A 186 -0.50 10.66 4.70
N GLY A 187 0.07 9.46 4.75
CA GLY A 187 0.58 8.79 3.55
C GLY A 187 0.54 7.27 3.68
N ILE A 188 0.45 6.61 2.54
CA ILE A 188 0.60 5.16 2.41
C ILE A 188 1.57 4.93 1.26
N GLU A 189 2.63 4.18 1.50
CA GLU A 189 3.54 3.70 0.46
C GLU A 189 3.48 2.17 0.42
N VAL A 190 3.28 1.61 -0.77
CA VAL A 190 3.29 0.17 -1.03
C VAL A 190 4.33 -0.10 -2.10
N VAL A 191 5.34 -0.90 -1.75
CA VAL A 191 6.43 -1.27 -2.67
C VAL A 191 6.58 -2.78 -2.73
N PRO A 192 6.99 -3.36 -3.87
CA PRO A 192 7.31 -4.78 -3.94
C PRO A 192 8.36 -5.14 -2.89
N SER A 193 8.08 -6.16 -2.08
CA SER A 193 8.97 -6.51 -0.96
C SER A 193 10.31 -7.01 -1.48
N LYS A 194 11.40 -6.57 -0.84
CA LYS A 194 12.75 -7.11 -1.13
C LYS A 194 12.90 -8.56 -0.68
N LEU A 195 12.04 -9.01 0.24
CA LEU A 195 11.97 -10.40 0.71
C LEU A 195 11.17 -11.30 -0.23
N ALA A 196 10.55 -10.74 -1.28
CA ALA A 196 9.82 -11.50 -2.28
C ALA A 196 10.79 -12.33 -3.15
N VAL A 197 11.16 -13.52 -2.67
CA VAL A 197 11.93 -14.46 -3.49
C VAL A 197 11.04 -14.91 -4.65
N ASP A 198 11.44 -14.60 -5.89
CA ASP A 198 10.78 -15.13 -7.08
C ASP A 198 10.94 -16.66 -7.13
N PRO A 199 9.86 -17.45 -7.05
CA PRO A 199 9.92 -18.90 -7.15
C PRO A 199 10.59 -19.38 -8.43
N LYS A 200 10.46 -18.65 -9.55
CA LYS A 200 11.13 -18.99 -10.82
C LYS A 200 12.62 -18.75 -10.73
N GLN A 201 13.06 -17.68 -10.09
CA GLN A 201 14.48 -17.41 -9.85
C GLN A 201 15.08 -18.50 -8.96
N LYS A 202 14.40 -18.88 -7.86
CA LYS A 202 14.78 -19.98 -6.96
C LYS A 202 14.89 -21.33 -7.67
N LEU A 203 13.93 -21.65 -8.56
CA LEU A 203 13.96 -22.87 -9.38
C LEU A 203 15.15 -22.82 -10.36
N THR A 204 15.38 -21.70 -11.03
CA THR A 204 16.45 -21.56 -12.02
C THR A 204 17.84 -21.70 -11.38
N THR A 205 18.05 -21.13 -10.19
CA THR A 205 19.30 -21.31 -9.43
C THR A 205 19.48 -22.78 -9.04
N THR A 206 18.42 -23.43 -8.52
CA THR A 206 18.47 -24.84 -8.12
C THR A 206 18.80 -25.76 -9.30
N TRP A 207 18.20 -25.53 -10.47
CA TRP A 207 18.50 -26.29 -11.68
C TRP A 207 19.88 -26.01 -12.28
N GLY A 208 20.39 -24.79 -12.15
CA GLY A 208 21.75 -24.42 -12.55
C GLY A 208 22.81 -25.16 -11.73
N THR A 209 22.67 -25.12 -10.40
CA THR A 209 23.60 -25.80 -9.47
C THR A 209 23.54 -27.33 -9.61
N LEU A 210 22.35 -27.91 -9.85
CA LEU A 210 22.20 -29.35 -10.12
C LEU A 210 22.82 -29.79 -11.46
N LYS A 211 22.96 -28.89 -12.44
CA LYS A 211 23.59 -29.20 -13.74
C LYS A 211 25.11 -29.11 -13.69
N GLU A 212 25.67 -28.20 -12.89
CA GLU A 212 27.12 -28.12 -12.67
C GLU A 212 27.63 -29.35 -11.90
N ASN A 213 26.95 -29.74 -10.81
CA ASN A 213 27.32 -30.93 -10.02
C ASN A 213 27.14 -32.28 -10.75
N ARG A 214 26.62 -32.30 -11.99
CA ARG A 214 26.49 -33.50 -12.84
C ARG A 214 27.53 -33.56 -13.96
N ARG A 215 28.40 -32.55 -14.07
CA ARG A 215 29.48 -32.47 -15.06
C ARG A 215 30.87 -32.74 -14.48
N ASP A 216 30.94 -33.01 -13.18
CA ASP A 216 32.09 -33.60 -12.48
C ASP A 216 31.83 -35.11 -12.23
#